data_AF-D5AXW7-F1
#
_entry.id   AF-D5AXW7-F1
#
_cell.length_a   1.000
_cell.length_b   1.000
_cell.length_c   1.000
_cell.angle_alpha   90.00
_cell.angle_beta   90.00
_cell.angle_gamma   90.00
#
_symmetry.space_group_name_H-M   'P 1'
#
loop_
_entity.id
_entity.type
_entity.pdbx_description
1 polymer ?
#
loop_
_entity_poly.entity_id
_entity_poly.type
_entity_poly.pdbx_seq_one_letter_code
_entity_poly.pdbx_strand_id
1 'polypeptide(L)' 'MKDLIACRILVLKIYAIMLCMYNSLYSDCLYTKDYINIPKSNGYQSLHNIIQLLHSKRTVKIKIRREVYK' A
#
# COMPACT_ATOMS: atom_id res chain seq x y z
N MET A 1 -9.92 6.20 -16.34
CA MET A 1 -9.07 6.06 -15.13
C MET A 1 -8.55 7.44 -14.75
N LYS A 2 -9.41 8.29 -14.18
CA LYS A 2 -9.07 9.63 -13.69
C LYS A 2 -9.19 9.57 -12.16
N ASP A 3 -8.25 10.20 -11.44
CA ASP A 3 -8.18 10.30 -9.97
C ASP A 3 -7.56 9.12 -9.19
N LEU A 4 -6.50 8.48 -9.71
CA LEU A 4 -5.67 7.61 -8.90
C LEU A 4 -4.58 8.43 -8.18
N ILE A 5 -4.82 8.78 -6.92
CA ILE A 5 -3.77 9.38 -6.06
C ILE A 5 -2.77 8.27 -5.71
N ALA A 6 -1.49 8.49 -5.94
CA ALA A 6 -0.45 7.51 -5.64
C ALA A 6 0.44 8.00 -4.49
N CYS A 7 0.55 7.21 -3.42
CA CYS A 7 1.42 7.48 -2.29
C CYS A 7 2.46 6.36 -2.14
N ARG A 8 3.65 6.71 -1.64
CA ARG A 8 4.69 5.76 -1.26
C ARG A 8 5.05 5.98 0.20
N ILE A 9 5.09 4.89 0.97
CA ILE A 9 5.48 4.91 2.36
C ILE A 9 6.73 4.04 2.51
N LEU A 10 7.76 4.59 3.14
CA LEU A 10 9.00 3.88 3.49
C LEU A 10 8.94 3.54 4.98
N VAL A 11 9.25 2.30 5.34
CA VAL A 11 9.23 1.84 6.73
C VAL A 11 10.29 0.80 7.03
N LEU A 12 10.62 0.65 8.31
CA LEU A 12 11.46 -0.46 8.78
C LEU A 12 10.70 -1.79 8.81
N LYS A 13 9.44 -1.77 9.26
CA LYS A 13 8.56 -2.95 9.43
C LYS A 13 7.26 -2.78 8.64
N ILE A 14 7.11 -3.54 7.54
CA ILE A 14 6.01 -3.34 6.59
C ILE A 14 4.64 -3.80 7.13
N TYR A 15 4.58 -4.94 7.82
CA TYR A 15 3.30 -5.54 8.23
C TYR A 15 2.54 -4.72 9.29
N ALA A 16 3.23 -3.88 10.06
CA ALA A 16 2.57 -2.99 11.03
C ALA A 16 1.63 -1.98 10.34
N ILE A 17 2.04 -1.40 9.21
CA ILE A 17 1.19 -0.47 8.45
C ILE A 17 -0.03 -1.21 7.87
N MET A 18 0.17 -2.44 7.42
CA MET A 18 -0.90 -3.21 6.80
C MET A 18 -2.07 -3.39 7.78
N LEU A 19 -1.78 -3.73 9.03
CA LEU A 19 -2.78 -3.85 10.09
C LEU A 19 -3.54 -2.53 10.32
N CYS A 20 -2.85 -1.39 10.32
CA CYS A 20 -3.49 -0.07 10.47
C CYS A 20 -4.40 0.27 9.29
N MET A 21 -4.01 -0.08 8.05
CA MET A 21 -4.83 0.20 6.87
C MET A 21 -6.10 -0.66 6.83
N TYR A 22 -6.02 -1.93 7.23
CA TYR A 22 -7.19 -2.81 7.27
C TYR A 22 -8.20 -2.43 8.36
N ASN A 23 -7.75 -1.81 9.46
CA ASN A 23 -8.62 -1.37 10.56
C ASN A 23 -8.99 0.12 10.49
N SER A 24 -8.79 0.77 9.34
CA SER A 24 -9.06 2.19 9.17
C SER A 24 -10.57 2.47 9.14
N LEU A 25 -11.03 3.41 9.96
CA LEU A 25 -12.41 3.92 9.92
C LEU A 25 -12.67 4.89 8.76
N TYR A 26 -11.64 5.24 7.98
CA TYR A 26 -11.70 6.28 6.94
C TYR A 26 -11.58 5.73 5.53
N SER A 27 -11.29 4.43 5.37
CA SER A 27 -11.00 3.84 4.06
C SER A 27 -11.25 2.34 4.00
N ASP A 28 -11.74 1.88 2.86
CA ASP A 28 -11.86 0.46 2.53
C ASP A 28 -10.62 -0.01 1.75
N CYS A 29 -10.10 -1.20 2.08
CA CYS A 29 -9.07 -1.84 1.26
C CYS A 29 -9.74 -2.62 0.12
N LEU A 30 -9.58 -2.15 -1.12
CA LEU A 30 -10.17 -2.77 -2.30
C LEU A 30 -9.30 -3.89 -2.86
N TYR A 31 -7.98 -3.73 -2.79
CA TYR A 31 -7.05 -4.69 -3.39
C TYR A 31 -5.67 -4.61 -2.75
N THR A 32 -5.08 -5.77 -2.49
CA THR A 32 -3.70 -5.88 -2.01
C THR A 32 -2.91 -6.81 -2.92
N LYS A 33 -1.71 -6.37 -3.30
CA LYS A 33 -0.72 -7.20 -3.98
C LYS A 33 0.58 -7.21 -3.20
N ASP A 34 0.93 -8.40 -2.74
CA ASP A 34 2.07 -8.63 -1.87
C ASP A 34 3.29 -9.09 -2.65
N TYR A 35 4.10 -8.13 -3.09
CA TYR A 35 5.40 -8.41 -3.71
C TYR A 35 6.51 -8.64 -2.68
N ILE A 36 6.22 -8.70 -1.38
CA ILE A 36 7.22 -9.04 -0.36
C ILE A 36 7.31 -10.56 -0.28
N ASN A 37 6.17 -11.21 -0.08
CA ASN A 37 6.09 -12.67 -0.02
C ASN A 37 6.17 -13.32 -1.41
N ILE A 38 5.64 -12.65 -2.45
CA ILE A 38 5.70 -13.12 -3.84
C ILE A 38 6.41 -12.05 -4.69
N PRO A 39 7.75 -11.93 -4.56
CA PRO A 39 8.51 -10.92 -5.28
C PRO A 39 8.39 -11.09 -6.79
N LYS A 40 8.56 -9.99 -7.51
CA LYS A 40 8.67 -10.07 -8.98
C LYS A 40 9.98 -10.76 -9.37
N SER A 41 10.03 -11.25 -10.60
CA SER A 41 11.22 -11.86 -11.20
C SER A 41 12.48 -10.97 -11.13
N ASN A 42 12.33 -9.65 -11.10
CA ASN A 42 13.44 -8.70 -10.97
C ASN A 42 13.85 -8.39 -9.52
N GLY A 43 13.44 -9.20 -8.54
CA GLY A 43 13.77 -9.01 -7.12
C GLY A 43 13.02 -7.85 -6.45
N TYR A 44 12.07 -7.23 -7.16
CA TYR A 44 11.31 -6.11 -6.64
C TYR A 44 10.40 -6.52 -5.47
N GLN A 45 10.59 -5.86 -4.32
CA GLN A 45 9.81 -6.08 -3.10
C GLN A 45 9.04 -4.84 -2.65
N SER A 46 7.73 -5.00 -2.40
CA SER A 46 6.86 -3.97 -1.81
C SER A 46 5.44 -4.50 -1.60
N LEU A 47 4.68 -3.91 -0.68
CA LEU A 47 3.24 -4.09 -0.61
C LEU A 47 2.53 -3.03 -1.45
N HIS A 48 1.61 -3.42 -2.35
CA HIS A 48 0.77 -2.47 -3.08
C HIS A 48 -0.66 -2.63 -2.56
N ASN A 49 -1.25 -1.54 -2.07
CA ASN A 49 -2.64 -1.50 -1.67
C ASN A 49 -3.39 -0.47 -2.53
N ILE A 50 -4.60 -0.81 -2.91
CA ILE A 50 -5.57 0.10 -3.48
C ILE A 50 -6.64 0.26 -2.42
N ILE A 51 -6.76 1.48 -1.90
CA ILE A 51 -7.78 1.83 -0.91
C ILE A 51 -8.77 2.81 -1.52
N GLN A 52 -9.99 2.84 -1.02
CA GLN A 52 -10.96 3.88 -1.32
C GLN A 52 -11.24 4.68 -0.05
N LEU A 53 -11.09 6.00 -0.13
CA LEU A 53 -11.45 6.89 0.97
C LEU A 53 -12.99 6.95 1.07
N LEU A 54 -13.53 6.70 2.25
CA LEU A 54 -14.98 6.56 2.44
C LEU A 54 -15.74 7.86 2.13
N HIS A 55 -15.20 9.00 2.55
CA HIS A 55 -15.86 10.30 2.42
C HIS A 55 -15.81 10.85 0.99
N SER A 56 -14.64 10.86 0.35
CA SER A 56 -14.46 11.44 -0.99
C SER A 56 -14.68 10.44 -2.12
N LYS A 57 -14.82 9.15 -1.80
CA LYS A 57 -14.87 8.02 -2.75
C LYS A 57 -13.67 7.93 -3.69
N ARG A 58 -12.61 8.70 -3.44
CA ARG A 58 -11.38 8.69 -4.24
C ARG A 58 -10.58 7.42 -3.97
N THR A 59 -9.96 6.91 -5.03
CA THR A 59 -9.11 5.72 -4.96
C THR A 59 -7.65 6.15 -4.79
N VAL A 60 -6.97 5.56 -3.81
CA VAL A 60 -5.57 5.82 -3.51
C VAL A 60 -4.77 4.53 -3.67
N LYS A 61 -3.69 4.60 -4.44
CA LYS A 61 -2.71 3.52 -4.54
C LYS A 61 -1.55 3.79 -3.59
N ILE A 62 -1.40 2.95 -2.58
CA ILE A 62 -0.32 3.03 -1.59
C ILE A 62 0.72 1.95 -1.91
N LYS A 63 1.98 2.36 -2.07
CA LYS A 63 3.13 1.45 -2.19
C LYS A 63 3.97 1.53 -0.92
N ILE A 64 4.05 0.42 -0.18
CA ILE A 64 4.85 0.33 1.05
C ILE A 64 6.12 -0.44 0.75
N ARG A 65 7.27 0.13 1.09
CA ARG A 65 8.58 -0.48 0.90
C ARG A 65 9.39 -0.43 2.17
N ARG A 66 10.32 -1.38 2.30
CA ARG A 66 11.33 -1.29 3.35
C ARG A 66 12.27 -0.12 3.03
N GLU A 67 12.58 0.69 4.02
CA GLU A 67 13.63 1.70 3.92
C GLU A 67 14.99 1.01 3.82
N VAL A 68 15.83 1.45 2.89
CA VAL A 68 17.20 0.95 2.71
C VAL A 68 18.12 2.12 3.00
N TYR A 69 18.77 2.12 4.16
CA TYR A 69 19.87 3.04 4.43
C TYR A 69 21.06 2.61 3.57
N LYS A 70 21.61 3.56 2.82
CA LYS A 70 22.87 3.39 2.08
C LYS A 70 24.03 3.83 2.95
#